data_AF-A0ABD1JKB9-F1
#
_entry.id   AF-A0ABD1JKB9-F1
#
_cell.length_a   1.000
_cell.length_b   1.000
_cell.length_c   1.000
_cell.angle_alpha   90.00
_cell.angle_beta   90.00
_cell.angle_gamma   90.00
#
_symmetry.space_group_name_H-M   'P 1'
#
loop_
_entity.id
_entity.type
_entity.pdbx_description
1 polymer ?
#
loop_
_entity_poly.entity_id
_entity_poly.type
_entity_poly.pdbx_seq_one_letter_code
_entity_poly.pdbx_strand_id
1 'polypeptide(L)'
;MAQATALTYSPHVLSYWSKTKRASCVLWFCAYLLNFGKLQVRPEKMIEVVCNDRLGKKVRVKCNSEDTIGDLKKLIAAQTGTRWDKIVLKKWYTIFKDHVTLGDYEIHDGMNLELYYQ
;
A
#
# COMPACT_ATOMS: atom_id res chain seq x y z
N MET A 1 7.82 66.67 -18.83
CA MET A 1 8.87 66.99 -19.80
C MET A 1 10.13 67.34 -19.02
N ALA A 2 11.28 66.76 -19.40
CA ALA A 2 12.69 66.96 -18.96
C ALA A 2 13.29 65.56 -18.70
N GLN A 3 13.82 64.82 -19.70
CA GLN A 3 15.18 64.93 -20.31
C GLN A 3 16.27 64.92 -19.22
N ALA A 4 16.93 63.78 -18.92
CA ALA A 4 17.96 63.03 -19.65
C ALA A 4 19.38 63.63 -19.52
N THR A 5 20.30 62.90 -18.88
CA THR A 5 21.75 62.68 -19.19
C THR A 5 22.50 62.23 -17.92
N ALA A 6 23.57 61.43 -17.88
CA ALA A 6 24.12 60.30 -18.64
C ALA A 6 25.53 60.07 -18.04
N LEU A 7 25.91 58.80 -17.82
CA LEU A 7 27.29 58.27 -17.63
C LEU A 7 27.95 58.56 -16.27
N THR A 8 28.53 57.58 -15.55
CA THR A 8 29.76 56.85 -15.95
C THR A 8 29.85 55.41 -15.41
N TYR A 9 30.14 54.49 -16.35
CA TYR A 9 31.12 53.39 -16.27
C TYR A 9 31.12 52.40 -15.06
N SER A 10 30.78 51.14 -15.33
CA SER A 10 31.79 50.06 -15.33
C SER A 10 31.26 48.77 -16.01
N PRO A 11 32.01 48.15 -16.95
CA PRO A 11 31.55 47.09 -17.85
C PRO A 11 32.03 45.66 -17.46
N HIS A 12 31.88 45.29 -16.19
CA HIS A 12 31.93 43.90 -15.73
C HIS A 12 30.61 43.68 -15.00
N VAL A 13 29.53 43.14 -15.58
CA VAL A 13 29.33 41.71 -15.81
C VAL A 13 28.24 41.56 -16.89
N LEU A 14 28.62 41.59 -18.17
CA LEU A 14 27.79 41.08 -19.26
C LEU A 14 28.62 40.08 -20.06
N SER A 15 28.78 38.89 -19.52
CA SER A 15 29.06 37.71 -20.34
C SER A 15 28.75 36.46 -19.54
N TYR A 16 27.52 35.98 -19.59
CA TYR A 16 27.20 34.54 -19.67
C TYR A 16 25.68 34.38 -19.87
N TRP A 17 25.15 34.99 -20.92
CA TRP A 17 23.86 34.59 -21.47
C TRP A 17 24.01 34.21 -22.93
N SER A 18 24.41 32.95 -23.14
CA SER A 18 24.18 32.23 -24.39
C SER A 18 24.27 30.73 -24.11
N LYS A 19 23.15 30.05 -24.37
CA LYS A 19 22.99 28.60 -24.59
C LYS A 19 22.94 27.69 -23.35
N THR A 20 21.74 27.56 -22.77
CA THR A 20 21.10 26.24 -22.65
C THR A 20 19.59 26.38 -22.41
N LYS A 21 18.80 26.29 -23.49
CA LYS A 21 17.38 25.90 -23.40
C LYS A 21 17.34 24.44 -22.93
N ARG A 22 17.32 24.17 -21.62
CA ARG A 22 17.00 22.84 -21.06
C ARG A 22 16.77 22.83 -19.54
N ALA A 23 16.17 23.88 -18.97
CA ALA A 23 16.02 23.96 -17.51
C ALA A 23 14.67 24.51 -17.03
N SER A 24 13.58 24.29 -17.79
CA SER A 24 12.23 24.69 -17.37
C SER A 24 11.21 23.53 -17.30
N CYS A 25 11.54 22.34 -17.86
CA CYS A 25 10.67 21.16 -17.79
C CYS A 25 10.96 20.25 -16.57
N VAL A 26 12.16 20.30 -16.01
CA VAL A 26 12.57 19.38 -14.92
C VAL A 26 11.98 19.78 -13.56
N LEU A 27 11.73 21.07 -13.32
CA LEU A 27 11.16 21.54 -12.06
C LEU A 27 9.66 21.25 -11.93
N TRP A 28 8.94 21.10 -13.05
CA TRP A 28 7.55 20.67 -13.04
C TRP A 28 7.40 19.15 -12.84
N PHE A 29 8.33 18.36 -13.38
CA PHE A 29 8.39 16.92 -13.11
C PHE A 29 8.79 16.61 -11.66
N CYS A 30 9.66 17.42 -11.03
CA CYS A 30 9.97 17.29 -9.60
C CYS A 30 8.79 17.64 -8.69
N ALA A 31 7.97 18.63 -9.03
CA ALA A 31 6.79 18.96 -8.23
C ALA A 31 5.69 17.88 -8.31
N TYR A 32 5.58 17.16 -9.43
CA TYR A 32 4.66 16.03 -9.58
C TYR A 32 5.09 14.79 -8.78
N LEU A 33 6.40 14.63 -8.52
CA LEU A 33 6.96 13.59 -7.66
C LEU A 33 6.90 13.92 -6.16
N LEU A 34 6.65 15.17 -5.76
CA LEU A 34 6.55 15.58 -4.36
C LEU A 34 5.13 15.54 -3.78
N ASN A 35 4.09 15.31 -4.59
CA ASN A 35 2.74 15.02 -4.11
C ASN A 35 2.48 13.52 -3.86
N PHE A 36 3.46 12.65 -4.12
CA PHE A 36 3.38 11.19 -3.94
C PHE A 36 3.63 10.75 -2.48
N GLY A 37 3.22 11.56 -1.49
CA GLY A 37 3.69 11.43 -0.11
C GLY A 37 2.59 11.41 0.96
N LYS A 38 1.31 11.39 0.58
CA LYS A 38 0.20 11.27 1.56
C LYS A 38 -0.69 10.08 1.23
N LEU A 39 -0.10 8.88 1.18
CA LEU A 39 -0.88 7.72 1.62
C LEU A 39 -0.98 7.86 3.14
N GLN A 40 -2.11 8.35 3.62
CA GLN A 40 -2.47 8.22 5.03
C GLN A 40 -2.49 6.72 5.33
N VAL A 41 -1.43 6.23 5.97
CA VAL A 41 -1.42 4.89 6.56
C VAL A 41 -2.42 4.97 7.70
N ARG A 42 -3.69 4.63 7.42
CA ARG A 42 -4.70 4.51 8.48
C ARG A 42 -4.15 3.48 9.47
N PRO A 43 -4.24 3.71 10.78
CA PRO A 43 -3.94 2.67 11.75
C PRO A 43 -5.03 1.60 11.61
N GLU A 44 -4.84 0.69 10.65
CA GLU A 44 -5.68 -0.49 10.44
C GLU A 44 -5.63 -1.32 11.72
N LYS A 45 -6.81 -1.74 12.19
CA LYS A 45 -6.93 -2.60 13.36
C LYS A 45 -6.42 -3.99 12.96
N MET A 46 -5.13 -4.23 13.15
CA MET A 46 -4.47 -5.48 12.83
C MET A 46 -4.94 -6.59 13.77
N ILE A 47 -5.41 -7.68 13.18
CA ILE A 47 -5.96 -8.86 13.83
C ILE A 47 -5.01 -10.04 13.59
N GLU A 48 -4.77 -10.85 14.61
CA GLU A 48 -4.13 -12.15 14.50
C GLU A 48 -5.19 -13.26 14.47
N VAL A 49 -5.31 -13.95 13.34
CA VAL A 49 -6.21 -15.10 13.17
C VAL A 49 -5.39 -16.40 13.22
N VAL A 50 -5.87 -17.37 14.00
CA VAL A 50 -5.24 -18.68 14.12
C VAL A 50 -6.00 -19.69 13.27
N CYS A 51 -5.32 -20.27 12.28
CA CYS A 51 -5.85 -21.33 11.43
C CYS A 51 -5.29 -22.68 11.86
N ASN A 52 -6.17 -23.62 12.21
CA ASN A 52 -5.80 -24.97 12.60
C ASN A 52 -6.06 -25.95 11.45
N ASP A 53 -5.03 -26.69 11.06
CA ASP A 53 -5.14 -27.82 10.14
C ASP A 53 -5.53 -29.10 10.91
N ARG A 54 -6.24 -30.02 10.24
CA ARG A 54 -6.55 -31.36 10.75
C ARG A 54 -5.30 -32.21 11.00
N LEU A 55 -4.21 -31.88 10.34
CA LEU A 55 -2.89 -32.50 10.56
C LEU A 55 -2.15 -31.93 11.80
N GLY A 56 -2.77 -31.01 12.55
CA GLY A 56 -2.21 -30.44 13.77
C GLY A 56 -1.30 -29.22 13.55
N LYS A 57 -1.15 -28.76 12.29
CA LYS A 57 -0.42 -27.52 11.99
C LYS A 57 -1.26 -26.31 12.39
N LYS A 58 -0.69 -25.42 13.21
CA LYS A 58 -1.31 -24.14 13.58
C LYS A 58 -0.58 -23.00 12.89
N VAL A 59 -1.30 -22.28 12.03
CA VAL A 59 -0.80 -21.15 11.25
C VAL A 59 -1.39 -19.87 11.84
N ARG A 60 -0.55 -18.90 12.18
CA ARG A 60 -1.00 -17.60 12.68
C ARG A 60 -0.78 -16.56 11.62
N VAL A 61 -1.86 -15.88 11.22
CA VAL A 61 -1.82 -14.90 10.14
C VAL A 61 -2.26 -13.56 10.67
N LYS A 62 -1.46 -12.54 10.38
CA LYS A 62 -1.78 -11.16 10.68
C LYS A 62 -2.50 -10.56 9.47
N CYS A 63 -3.71 -10.05 9.68
CA CYS A 63 -4.58 -9.52 8.65
C CYS A 63 -5.36 -8.32 9.18
N ASN A 64 -5.97 -7.55 8.28
CA ASN A 64 -6.84 -6.44 8.64
C ASN A 64 -8.29 -6.90 8.73
N SER A 65 -9.12 -6.14 9.46
CA SER A 65 -10.54 -6.45 9.61
C SER A 65 -11.33 -6.26 8.31
N GLU A 66 -10.87 -5.35 7.45
CA GLU A 66 -11.50 -5.00 6.17
C GLU A 66 -11.08 -5.93 5.02
N ASP A 67 -10.08 -6.79 5.24
CA ASP A 67 -9.61 -7.73 4.23
C ASP A 67 -10.69 -8.78 3.92
N THR A 68 -10.67 -9.30 2.70
CA THR A 68 -11.55 -10.39 2.29
C THR A 68 -11.03 -11.75 2.77
N ILE A 69 -11.94 -12.72 2.93
CA ILE A 69 -11.56 -14.11 3.19
C ILE A 69 -10.66 -14.66 2.06
N GLY A 70 -10.88 -14.23 0.82
CA GLY A 70 -10.03 -14.59 -0.31
C GLY A 70 -8.58 -14.17 -0.10
N ASP A 71 -8.34 -12.98 0.45
CA ASP A 71 -6.98 -12.50 0.74
C ASP A 71 -6.37 -13.22 1.95
N LEU A 72 -7.17 -13.52 2.98
CA LEU A 72 -6.74 -14.38 4.09
C LEU A 72 -6.27 -15.77 3.59
N LYS A 73 -7.02 -16.39 2.67
CA LYS A 73 -6.62 -17.67 2.05
C LYS A 73 -5.30 -17.56 1.30
N LYS A 74 -5.05 -16.47 0.58
CA LYS A 74 -3.77 -16.23 -0.11
C LYS A 74 -2.61 -16.09 0.87
N LEU A 75 -2.82 -15.41 2.00
CA LEU A 75 -1.80 -15.29 3.05
C LEU A 75 -1.47 -16.65 3.68
N ILE A 76 -2.48 -17.46 3.97
CA ILE A 76 -2.30 -18.84 4.47
C ILE A 76 -1.58 -19.71 3.44
N ALA A 77 -1.97 -19.58 2.17
CA ALA A 77 -1.32 -20.26 1.04
C ALA A 77 0.16 -19.90 0.91
N ALA A 78 0.51 -18.62 1.09
CA ALA A 78 1.90 -18.16 1.07
C ALA A 78 2.73 -18.78 2.21
N GLN A 79 2.17 -18.93 3.41
CA GLN A 79 2.87 -19.55 4.54
C GLN A 79 2.92 -21.08 4.46
N THR A 80 1.87 -21.70 3.94
CA THR A 80 1.72 -23.17 3.92
C THR A 80 2.28 -23.80 2.64
N GLY A 81 2.42 -23.04 1.56
CA GLY A 81 2.88 -23.52 0.25
C GLY A 81 1.81 -24.26 -0.56
N THR A 82 0.52 -24.13 -0.19
CA THR A 82 -0.61 -24.74 -0.88
C THR A 82 -1.33 -23.72 -1.76
N ARG A 83 -2.09 -24.17 -2.77
CA ARG A 83 -2.89 -23.26 -3.60
C ARG A 83 -4.12 -22.81 -2.81
N TRP A 84 -4.41 -21.51 -2.84
CA TRP A 84 -5.54 -20.89 -2.13
C TRP A 84 -6.91 -21.47 -2.52
N ASP A 85 -7.05 -21.91 -3.78
CA ASP A 85 -8.28 -22.53 -4.33
C ASP A 85 -8.69 -23.82 -3.60
N LYS A 86 -7.72 -24.59 -3.10
CA LYS A 86 -7.94 -25.83 -2.35
C LYS A 86 -8.24 -25.60 -0.87
N ILE A 87 -8.00 -24.39 -0.38
CA ILE A 87 -8.13 -24.06 1.04
C ILE A 87 -9.57 -23.63 1.32
N VAL A 88 -10.25 -24.41 2.14
CA VAL A 88 -11.59 -24.09 2.64
C VAL A 88 -11.48 -23.76 4.12
N LEU A 89 -11.78 -22.52 4.47
CA LEU A 89 -11.88 -22.09 5.86
C LEU A 89 -13.29 -22.37 6.37
N LYS A 90 -13.36 -22.97 7.56
CA LYS A 90 -14.62 -23.23 8.26
C LYS A 90 -14.53 -22.76 9.70
N LYS A 91 -15.68 -22.37 10.24
CA LYS A 91 -15.88 -22.19 11.67
C LYS A 91 -17.17 -22.92 12.03
N TRP A 92 -17.07 -24.03 12.75
CA TRP A 92 -18.21 -24.92 13.00
C TRP A 92 -18.85 -25.40 11.68
N TYR A 93 -20.14 -25.11 11.47
CA TYR A 93 -20.89 -25.46 10.25
C TYR A 93 -20.82 -24.38 9.16
N THR A 94 -20.22 -23.23 9.44
CA THR A 94 -20.17 -22.10 8.51
C THR A 94 -18.95 -22.20 7.61
N ILE A 95 -19.19 -22.15 6.29
CA ILE A 95 -18.15 -22.10 5.26
C ILE A 95 -17.97 -20.64 4.84
N PHE A 96 -16.75 -20.13 4.94
CA PHE A 96 -16.46 -18.75 4.56
C PHE A 96 -16.35 -18.60 3.04
N LYS A 97 -17.02 -17.56 2.51
CA LYS A 97 -17.00 -17.20 1.10
C LYS A 97 -15.95 -16.13 0.83
N ASP A 98 -15.35 -16.16 -0.35
CA ASP A 98 -14.15 -15.34 -0.66
C ASP A 98 -14.42 -13.84 -0.78
N HIS A 99 -15.64 -13.44 -1.11
CA HIS A 99 -16.04 -12.05 -1.39
C HIS A 99 -16.56 -11.30 -0.17
N VAL A 100 -16.61 -11.94 1.00
CA VAL A 100 -17.09 -11.33 2.24
C VAL A 100 -15.87 -10.97 3.10
N THR A 101 -15.96 -9.86 3.83
CA THR A 101 -14.86 -9.38 4.68
C THR A 101 -14.80 -10.13 6.01
N LEU A 102 -13.65 -10.06 6.68
CA LEU A 102 -13.51 -10.61 8.03
C LEU A 102 -14.43 -9.89 9.03
N GLY A 103 -14.62 -8.57 8.87
CA GLY A 103 -15.50 -7.75 9.69
C GLY A 103 -16.97 -8.14 9.60
N ASP A 104 -17.47 -8.44 8.40
CA ASP A 104 -18.86 -8.89 8.19
C ASP A 104 -19.15 -10.24 8.87
N TYR A 105 -18.13 -11.08 9.01
CA TYR A 105 -18.21 -12.35 9.73
C TYR A 105 -17.90 -12.23 11.23
N GLU A 106 -17.73 -11.00 11.74
CA GLU A 106 -17.41 -10.70 13.14
C GLU A 106 -16.16 -11.47 13.61
N ILE A 107 -15.16 -11.60 12.74
CA ILE A 107 -13.89 -12.22 13.07
C ILE A 107 -13.06 -11.23 13.88
N HIS A 108 -12.68 -11.63 15.09
CA HIS A 108 -11.90 -10.81 16.03
C HIS A 108 -10.50 -11.40 16.27
N ASP A 109 -9.69 -10.65 17.01
CA ASP A 109 -8.34 -11.05 17.38
C ASP A 109 -8.32 -12.35 18.20
N GLY A 110 -7.39 -13.24 17.86
CA GLY A 110 -7.22 -14.53 18.51
C GLY A 110 -8.26 -15.58 18.14
N MET A 111 -9.13 -15.30 17.17
CA MET A 111 -10.14 -16.26 16.71
C MET A 111 -9.49 -17.48 16.05
N ASN A 112 -10.10 -18.65 16.27
CA ASN A 112 -9.65 -19.90 15.69
C ASN A 112 -10.55 -20.33 14.51
N LEU A 113 -9.93 -20.58 13.36
CA LEU A 113 -10.56 -21.09 12.16
C LEU A 113 -10.02 -22.48 11.84
N GLU A 114 -10.90 -23.36 11.36
CA GLU A 114 -10.50 -24.67 10.88
C GLU A 114 -10.16 -24.61 9.39
N LEU A 115 -9.01 -25.20 9.04
CA LEU A 115 -8.54 -25.30 7.67
C LEU A 115 -8.83 -26.71 7.14
N TYR A 116 -9.54 -26.75 6.02
CA TYR A 116 -9.82 -27.96 5.26
C TYR A 116 -9.19 -27.87 3.88
N TYR A 117 -8.72 -29.00 3.38
CA TYR A 117 -8.31 -29.16 1.99
C TYR A 117 -9.46 -29.80 1.21
N GLN A 118 -9.81 -29.18 0.09
CA GLN A 118 -10.72 -29.72 -0.91
C GLN A 118 -9.96 -29.96 -2.23
#